data_AF-A0AA48KR20-F1
#
_entry.id   AF-A0AA48KR20-F1
#
_cell.length_a   1.000
_cell.length_b   1.000
_cell.length_c   1.000
_cell.angle_alpha   90.00
_cell.angle_beta   90.00
_cell.angle_gamma   90.00
#
_symmetry.space_group_name_H-M   'P 1'
#
loop_
_entity.id
_entity.type
_entity.pdbx_description
1 polymer ?
#
loop_
_entity_poly.entity_id
_entity_poly.type
_entity_poly.pdbx_seq_one_letter_code
_entity_poly.pdbx_strand_id
1 'polypeptide(L)'
;MRHYSQNVSVSDLQLTGNETVHIDWDGGLSPGQVVTLMIRGSSIKQRIFSVIVRIDNGRELKYFLSGGVLNYVTSHNVDRLNRYKI
;
A
#
# COMPACT_ATOMS: atom_id res chain seq x y z
N MET A 1 17.81 -2.21 -2.67
CA MET A 1 17.63 -1.80 -1.26
C MET A 1 16.50 -2.63 -0.66
N ARG A 2 16.75 -3.34 0.44
CA ARG A 2 15.75 -4.15 1.15
C ARG A 2 15.07 -3.26 2.20
N HIS A 3 13.80 -2.93 2.01
CA HIS A 3 13.03 -2.16 2.98
C HIS A 3 12.35 -3.14 3.95
N TYR A 4 12.97 -3.38 5.10
CA TYR A 4 12.33 -4.02 6.25
C TYR A 4 12.21 -2.98 7.35
N SER A 5 11.00 -2.79 7.88
CA SER A 5 10.81 -2.28 9.24
C SER A 5 11.55 -3.29 10.10
N GLN A 6 12.61 -2.84 10.76
CA GLN A 6 13.57 -3.73 11.39
C GLN A 6 12.80 -4.68 12.33
N ASN A 7 12.87 -5.99 12.04
CA ASN A 7 12.44 -7.15 12.84
C ASN A 7 11.18 -7.95 12.44
N VAL A 8 10.51 -7.67 11.31
CA VAL A 8 9.45 -8.61 10.82
C VAL A 8 9.86 -9.25 9.50
N SER A 9 10.14 -10.54 9.53
CA SER A 9 10.38 -11.40 8.38
C SER A 9 9.10 -12.11 7.95
N VAL A 10 9.10 -12.68 6.73
CA VAL A 10 7.97 -13.46 6.22
C VAL A 10 7.64 -14.65 7.13
N SER A 11 8.66 -15.28 7.72
CA SER A 11 8.49 -16.39 8.67
C SER A 11 7.76 -15.98 9.95
N ASP A 12 7.92 -14.74 10.41
CA ASP A 12 7.27 -14.25 11.63
C ASP A 12 5.75 -14.05 11.43
N LEU A 13 5.34 -13.79 10.20
CA LEU A 13 3.93 -13.61 9.86
C LEU A 13 3.14 -14.93 9.95
N GLN A 14 3.82 -16.08 9.76
CA GLN A 14 3.24 -17.43 9.74
C GLN A 14 1.90 -17.46 9.00
N LEU A 15 1.89 -16.92 7.78
CA LEU A 15 0.70 -16.89 6.93
C LEU A 15 0.55 -18.22 6.21
N THR A 16 -0.64 -18.79 6.28
CA THR A 16 -1.01 -20.05 5.62
C THR A 16 -1.90 -19.83 4.41
N GLY A 17 -2.51 -18.64 4.29
CA GLY A 17 -3.43 -18.26 3.21
C GLY A 17 -4.91 -18.37 3.59
N ASN A 18 -5.22 -18.89 4.77
CA ASN A 18 -6.59 -18.99 5.30
C ASN A 18 -6.95 -17.85 6.28
N GLU A 19 -6.09 -16.83 6.37
CA GLU A 19 -6.28 -15.68 7.22
C GLU A 19 -6.88 -14.49 6.44
N THR A 20 -7.65 -13.66 7.15
CA THR A 20 -7.96 -12.30 6.72
C THR A 20 -6.82 -11.37 7.14
N VAL A 21 -6.30 -10.61 6.18
CA VAL A 21 -5.26 -9.61 6.40
C VAL A 21 -5.88 -8.22 6.22
N HIS A 22 -5.87 -7.43 7.29
CA HIS A 22 -6.28 -6.03 7.26
C HIS A 22 -5.03 -5.14 7.31
N ILE A 23 -4.92 -4.18 6.40
CA ILE A 23 -3.83 -3.20 6.35
C ILE A 23 -4.43 -1.86 6.73
N ASP A 24 -3.93 -1.27 7.80
CA ASP A 24 -4.37 0.03 8.30
C ASP A 24 -3.31 1.10 8.02
N TRP A 25 -3.71 2.13 7.28
CA TRP A 25 -2.88 3.26 6.89
C TRP A 25 -3.35 4.61 7.45
N ASP A 26 -4.16 4.63 8.52
CA ASP A 26 -4.40 5.80 9.39
C ASP A 26 -4.64 7.13 8.63
N GLY A 27 -5.50 7.11 7.60
CA GLY A 27 -5.95 8.32 6.91
C GLY A 27 -5.05 8.84 5.78
N GLY A 28 -3.95 8.15 5.42
CA GLY A 28 -3.17 8.50 4.24
C GLY A 28 -1.92 7.66 4.02
N LEU A 29 -1.37 7.73 2.81
CA LEU A 29 -0.14 7.05 2.45
C LEU A 29 0.96 8.05 2.09
N SER A 30 2.17 7.74 2.55
CA SER A 30 3.41 8.43 2.21
C SER A 30 4.48 7.40 1.78
N PRO A 31 5.48 7.80 0.98
CA PRO A 31 6.53 6.89 0.56
C PRO A 31 7.29 6.27 1.74
N GLY A 32 7.50 4.95 1.71
CA GLY A 32 8.19 4.21 2.77
C GLY A 32 7.46 4.16 4.12
N GLN A 33 6.18 4.53 4.17
CA GLN A 33 5.41 4.56 5.41
C GLN A 33 5.34 3.20 6.09
N VAL A 34 5.45 3.21 7.42
CA VAL A 34 5.13 2.05 8.26
C VAL A 34 3.61 2.02 8.49
N VAL A 35 2.98 0.88 8.22
CA VAL A 35 1.54 0.64 8.38
C VAL A 35 1.31 -0.53 9.33
N THR A 36 0.11 -0.57 9.90
CA THR A 36 -0.30 -1.63 10.83
C THR A 36 -0.98 -2.77 10.06
N LEU A 37 -0.47 -3.98 10.21
CA LEU A 37 -1.04 -5.20 9.65
C LEU A 37 -1.77 -5.96 10.76
N MET A 38 -3.05 -6.24 10.59
CA MET A 38 -3.83 -7.09 11.50
C MET A 38 -4.23 -8.38 10.80
N ILE A 39 -3.78 -9.51 11.32
CA ILE A 39 -4.03 -10.84 10.76
C ILE A 39 -5.00 -11.60 11.67
N ARG A 40 -6.08 -12.15 11.10
CA ARG A 40 -7.09 -12.96 11.80
C ARG A 40 -7.37 -14.24 11.02
N GLY A 41 -7.41 -15.39 11.70
CA GLY A 41 -7.79 -16.67 11.09
C GLY A 41 -8.82 -17.40 11.96
N SER A 42 -9.42 -18.47 11.44
CA SER A 42 -10.40 -19.29 12.18
C SER A 42 -9.85 -19.87 13.48
N SER A 43 -8.55 -20.15 13.55
CA SER A 43 -7.86 -20.71 14.72
C SER A 43 -6.80 -19.78 15.32
N ILE A 44 -6.62 -18.57 14.76
CA ILE A 44 -5.53 -17.66 15.13
C ILE A 44 -6.11 -16.48 15.91
N LYS A 45 -5.67 -16.30 17.16
CA LYS A 45 -5.88 -15.04 17.89
C LYS A 45 -5.26 -13.90 17.07
N GLN A 46 -5.97 -12.78 16.97
CA GLN A 46 -5.53 -11.60 16.20
C GLN A 46 -4.06 -11.26 16.47
N ARG A 47 -3.26 -11.15 15.40
CA ARG A 47 -1.86 -10.72 15.45
C ARG A 47 -1.70 -9.37 14.79
N ILE A 48 -0.83 -8.53 15.35
CA ILE A 48 -0.60 -7.17 14.88
C ILE A 48 0.89 -7.02 14.58
N PHE A 49 1.23 -6.49 13.40
CA PHE A 49 2.60 -6.24 12.96
C PHE A 49 2.73 -4.82 12.38
N SER A 50 3.93 -4.26 12.44
CA SER A 50 4.28 -3.01 11.76
C SER A 50 5.15 -3.32 10.54
N VAL A 51 4.66 -3.00 9.35
CA VAL A 51 5.31 -3.32 8.06
C VAL A 51 5.52 -2.07 7.22
N ILE A 52 6.51 -2.07 6.31
CA ILE A 52 6.77 -0.94 5.40
C ILE A 52 5.98 -1.10 4.11
N VAL A 53 5.27 -0.06 3.69
CA VAL A 53 4.69 0.06 2.36
C VAL A 53 5.79 0.34 1.34
N ARG A 54 5.86 -0.49 0.30
CA ARG A 54 6.85 -0.39 -0.80
C ARG A 54 6.43 0.58 -1.90
N ILE A 55 5.99 1.76 -1.48
CA ILE A 55 5.87 2.93 -2.36
C ILE A 55 7.13 3.74 -2.10
N ASP A 56 8.04 3.79 -3.06
CA ASP A 56 9.38 4.29 -2.84
C ASP A 56 9.47 5.81 -3.08
N ASN A 57 8.51 6.40 -3.80
CA ASN A 57 8.49 7.84 -4.10
C ASN A 57 7.07 8.40 -4.36
N GLY A 58 6.99 9.74 -4.46
CA GLY A 58 5.72 10.44 -4.68
C GLY A 58 5.06 10.21 -6.03
N ARG A 59 5.79 9.73 -7.05
CA ARG A 59 5.21 9.36 -8.35
C ARG A 59 4.46 8.03 -8.24
N GLU A 60 5.07 7.04 -7.60
CA GLU A 60 4.43 5.76 -7.31
C GLU A 60 3.19 5.93 -6.43
N LEU A 61 3.24 6.82 -5.43
CA LEU A 61 2.07 7.16 -4.63
C LEU A 61 0.92 7.69 -5.50
N LYS A 62 1.21 8.59 -6.45
CA LYS A 62 0.19 9.11 -7.38
C LYS A 62 -0.40 8.01 -8.26
N TYR A 63 0.43 7.07 -8.73
CA TYR A 63 -0.06 5.92 -9.49
C TYR A 63 -0.98 5.04 -8.64
N PHE A 64 -0.58 4.72 -7.40
CA PHE A 64 -1.39 3.93 -6.48
C PHE A 64 -2.74 4.60 -6.19
N LEU A 65 -2.74 5.88 -5.82
CA LEU A 65 -3.96 6.64 -5.51
C LEU A 65 -4.89 6.80 -6.73
N SER A 66 -4.34 6.73 -7.95
CA SER A 66 -5.14 6.76 -9.19
C SER A 66 -5.69 5.38 -9.57
N GLY A 67 -5.42 4.34 -8.79
CA GLY A 67 -5.77 2.95 -9.13
C GLY A 67 -4.91 2.34 -10.23
N GLY A 68 -3.74 2.91 -10.51
CA GLY A 68 -2.78 2.42 -11.50
C GLY A 68 -2.18 3.51 -12.38
N VAL A 69 -1.06 3.18 -13.03
CA VAL A 69 -0.36 4.11 -13.93
C VAL A 69 -1.20 4.51 -15.14
N LEU A 70 -2.00 3.59 -15.70
CA LEU A 70 -2.84 3.87 -16.87
C LEU A 70 -3.96 4.86 -16.54
N ASN A 71 -4.60 4.69 -15.39
CA ASN A 71 -5.62 5.63 -14.92
C ASN A 71 -5.01 7.01 -14.69
N TYR A 72 -3.86 7.08 -14.02
CA TYR A 72 -3.13 8.34 -13.81
C TYR A 72 -2.84 9.06 -15.13
N VAL A 73 -2.28 8.34 -16.11
CA VAL A 73 -1.93 8.92 -17.42
C VAL A 73 -3.19 9.36 -18.17
N THR A 74 -4.27 8.58 -18.13
CA THR A 74 -5.51 8.89 -18.85
C THR A 74 -6.16 10.15 -18.28
N SER A 75 -6.37 10.22 -16.97
CA SER A 75 -6.91 11.42 -16.30
C SER A 75 -6.03 12.64 -16.55
N HIS A 76 -4.71 12.50 -16.41
CA HIS A 76 -3.78 13.60 -16.64
C HIS A 76 -3.85 14.16 -18.08
N ASN A 77 -4.02 13.30 -19.09
CA ASN A 77 -4.13 13.77 -20.48
C ASN A 77 -5.51 14.36 -20.80
N VAL A 78 -6.59 13.82 -20.24
CA VAL A 78 -7.94 14.41 -20.36
C VAL A 78 -7.97 15.81 -19.75
N ASP A 79 -7.40 15.99 -18.55
CA ASP A 79 -7.30 17.29 -17.89
C ASP A 79 -6.47 18.30 -18.70
N ARG A 80 -5.40 17.83 -19.35
CA ARG A 80 -4.61 18.66 -20.25
C ARG A 80 -5.42 19.11 -21.45
N LEU A 81 -6.13 18.20 -22.13
CA LEU A 81 -6.95 18.53 -23.30
C LEU A 81 -8.09 19.51 -22.96
N ASN A 82 -8.73 19.34 -21.80
CA ASN A 82 -9.78 20.26 -21.35
C ASN A 82 -9.26 21.67 -21.08
N ARG A 83 -7.99 21.83 -20.65
CA ARG A 83 -7.37 23.16 -20.47
C ARG A 83 -7.03 23.90 -21.77
N TYR A 84 -7.12 23.23 -22.93
CA TYR A 84 -6.87 23.84 -24.24
C TYR A 84 -8.13 24.05 -25.10
N LYS A 85 -9.32 23.66 -24.60
CA LYS A 85 -10.58 24.08 -25.21
C LYS A 85 -10.92 25.47 -24.66
N ILE A 86 -10.57 26.49 -25.45
CA ILE A 86 -11.04 27.88 -25.32
C ILE A 86 -12.43 27.96 -25.95
#